data_AF-A0A844ZIC8-F1
#
_entry.id   AF-A0A844ZIC8-F1
#
_cell.length_a   1.000
_cell.length_b   1.000
_cell.length_c   1.000
_cell.angle_alpha   90.00
_cell.angle_beta   90.00
_cell.angle_gamma   90.00
#
_symmetry.space_group_name_H-M   'P 1'
#
loop_
_entity.id
_entity.type
_entity.pdbx_description
1 polymer ?
#
loop_
_entity_poly.entity_id
_entity_poly.type
_entity_poly.pdbx_seq_one_letter_code
_entity_poly.pdbx_strand_id
1 'polypeptide(L)'
;MAQTFQFYDDRANEASAEAASATLDNVRERALRSEKAWRGMADQALKIEEDRAQAERDRAERREAEKQAEAEKREQAEQMILAQDG
;
A
#
# COMPACT_ATOMS: atom_id res chain seq x y z
N MET A 1 7.37 -12.30 9.59
CA MET A 1 6.43 -11.17 9.59
C MET A 1 7.19 -9.94 9.13
N ALA A 2 6.63 -9.14 8.22
CA ALA A 2 7.24 -7.87 7.85
C ALA A 2 6.92 -6.83 8.94
N GLN A 3 7.90 -6.03 9.33
CA GLN A 3 7.69 -4.93 10.27
C GLN A 3 7.08 -3.71 9.56
N THR A 4 6.60 -2.72 10.32
CA THR A 4 5.95 -1.52 9.79
C THR A 4 6.97 -0.52 9.24
N PHE A 5 6.50 0.41 8.39
CA PHE A 5 7.29 1.57 7.95
C PHE A 5 7.94 2.28 9.13
N GLN A 6 7.16 2.61 10.17
CA GLN A 6 7.64 3.35 11.34
C GLN A 6 8.84 2.66 12.00
N PHE A 7 8.80 1.33 12.13
CA PHE A 7 9.91 0.59 12.71
C PHE A 7 11.19 0.75 11.89
N TYR A 8 11.12 0.65 10.56
CA TYR A 8 12.28 0.82 9.71
C TYR A 8 12.75 2.28 9.63
N ASP A 9 11.82 3.23 9.67
CA ASP A 9 12.12 4.66 9.71
C ASP A 9 12.86 5.06 10.99
N ASP A 10 12.39 4.59 12.16
CA ASP A 10 13.05 4.82 13.45
C ASP A 10 14.49 4.29 13.43
N ARG A 11 14.71 3.09 12.86
CA ARG A 11 16.05 2.51 12.74
C ARG A 11 16.95 3.25 11.76
N ALA A 12 16.37 3.80 10.69
CA ALA A 12 17.10 4.67 9.79
C ALA A 12 17.52 5.97 10.49
N ASN A 13 16.62 6.57 11.27
CA ASN A 13 16.88 7.79 12.04
C ASN A 13 17.96 7.57 13.11
N GLU A 14 17.91 6.44 13.83
CA GLU A 14 18.94 6.03 14.79
C GLU A 14 20.33 5.93 14.12
N ALA A 15 20.41 5.24 12.98
CA ALA A 15 21.67 5.07 12.25
C ALA A 15 22.19 6.41 11.67
N SER A 16 21.29 7.28 11.22
CA SER A 16 21.63 8.63 10.76
C SER A 16 22.23 9.48 11.88
N ALA A 17 21.63 9.42 13.07
CA ALA A 17 22.14 10.09 14.27
C ALA A 17 23.51 9.53 14.71
N GLU A 18 23.71 8.21 14.64
CA GLU A 18 25.02 7.60 14.89
C GLU A 18 26.07 8.13 13.90
N ALA A 19 25.75 8.16 12.60
CA ALA A 19 26.65 8.69 11.58
C ALA A 19 27.01 10.17 11.81
N ALA A 20 26.03 10.99 12.20
CA ALA A 20 26.23 12.42 12.49
C ALA A 20 27.13 12.66 13.72
N SER A 21 27.02 11.80 14.74
CA SER A 21 27.83 11.88 15.97
C SER A 21 29.21 11.21 15.86
N ALA A 22 29.45 10.42 14.80
CA ALA A 22 30.66 9.63 14.64
C ALA A 22 31.91 10.51 14.43
N THR A 23 32.89 10.34 15.31
CA THR A 23 34.21 10.99 15.22
C THR A 23 35.20 10.23 14.35
N LEU A 24 34.95 8.93 14.11
CA LEU A 24 35.77 8.08 13.25
C LEU A 24 35.05 7.78 11.94
N ASP A 25 35.75 7.92 10.82
CA ASP A 25 35.16 7.73 9.49
C ASP A 25 34.64 6.31 9.27
N ASN A 26 35.34 5.29 9.78
CA ASN A 26 34.89 3.90 9.67
C ASN A 26 33.56 3.63 10.40
N VAL A 27 33.30 4.32 11.51
CA VAL A 27 32.04 4.26 12.25
C VAL A 27 30.96 4.98 11.45
N ARG A 28 31.26 6.19 10.96
CA ARG A 28 30.34 6.98 10.12
C ARG A 28 29.89 6.18 8.90
N GLU A 29 30.82 5.60 8.15
CA GLU A 29 30.52 4.83 6.95
C GLU A 29 29.68 3.59 7.24
N ARG A 30 29.95 2.89 8.34
CA ARG A 30 29.12 1.75 8.76
C ARG A 30 27.70 2.20 9.08
N ALA A 31 27.56 3.27 9.84
CA ALA A 31 26.26 3.82 10.22
C ALA A 31 25.46 4.27 8.98
N LEU A 32 26.10 4.94 8.01
CA LEU A 32 25.47 5.32 6.74
C LEU A 32 25.02 4.10 5.91
N ARG A 33 25.79 3.01 5.90
CA ARG A 33 25.35 1.76 5.23
C ARG A 33 24.13 1.15 5.92
N SER A 34 24.10 1.17 7.25
CA SER A 34 22.94 0.73 8.03
C SER A 34 21.72 1.61 7.76
N GLU A 35 21.88 2.93 7.80
CA GLU A 35 20.82 3.89 7.45
C GLU A 35 20.24 3.57 6.06
N LYS A 36 21.10 3.42 5.04
CA LYS A 36 20.65 3.11 3.68
C LYS A 36 19.84 1.80 3.61
N ALA A 37 20.26 0.77 4.34
CA ALA A 37 19.54 -0.49 4.38
C ALA A 37 18.16 -0.33 5.07
N TRP A 38 18.10 0.40 6.17
CA TRP A 38 16.85 0.69 6.89
C TRP A 38 15.90 1.53 6.06
N ARG A 39 16.40 2.59 5.40
CA ARG A 39 15.61 3.41 4.46
C ARG A 39 15.01 2.56 3.34
N GLY A 40 15.80 1.69 2.71
CA GLY A 40 15.30 0.80 1.67
C GLY A 40 14.17 -0.12 2.14
N MET A 41 14.25 -0.62 3.38
CA MET A 41 13.17 -1.42 3.97
C MET A 41 11.94 -0.58 4.33
N ALA A 42 12.12 0.65 4.78
CA ALA A 42 11.03 1.59 5.05
C ALA A 42 10.25 1.91 3.77
N ASP A 43 10.96 2.24 2.70
CA ASP A 43 10.37 2.53 1.38
C ASP A 43 9.60 1.31 0.84
N GLN A 44 10.17 0.11 0.99
CA GLN A 44 9.48 -1.13 0.62
C GLN A 44 8.21 -1.35 1.43
N ALA A 45 8.23 -1.07 2.74
CA ALA A 45 7.06 -1.20 3.60
C ALA A 45 5.95 -0.22 3.19
N LEU A 46 6.29 1.04 2.88
CA LEU A 46 5.32 2.01 2.35
C LEU A 46 4.69 1.51 1.06
N LYS A 47 5.51 1.07 0.10
CA LYS A 47 5.01 0.57 -1.18
C LYS A 47 4.04 -0.60 -1.01
N ILE A 48 4.32 -1.53 -0.10
CA ILE A 48 3.42 -2.67 0.17
C ILE A 48 2.07 -2.18 0.70
N GLU A 49 2.06 -1.21 1.62
CA GLU A 49 0.82 -0.66 2.15
C GLU A 49 0.03 0.13 1.10
N GLU A 50 0.71 0.89 0.24
CA GLU A 50 0.10 1.58 -0.90
C GLU A 50 -0.51 0.60 -1.91
N ASP A 51 0.24 -0.43 -2.30
CA ASP A 51 -0.21 -1.48 -3.22
C ASP A 51 -1.43 -2.22 -2.65
N ARG A 52 -1.45 -2.48 -1.34
CA ARG A 52 -2.61 -3.09 -0.66
C ARG A 52 -3.82 -2.17 -0.69
N ALA A 53 -3.65 -0.89 -0.35
CA ALA A 53 -4.73 0.09 -0.37
C ALA A 53 -5.30 0.23 -1.79
N GLN A 54 -4.45 0.24 -2.82
CA GLN A 54 -4.89 0.28 -4.20
C GLN A 54 -5.67 -0.98 -4.59
N ALA A 55 -5.14 -2.17 -4.25
CA ALA A 55 -5.81 -3.42 -4.57
C ALA A 55 -7.18 -3.56 -3.89
N GLU A 56 -7.36 -3.00 -2.69
CA GLU A 56 -8.67 -2.94 -2.04
C GLU A 56 -9.64 -1.98 -2.74
N ARG A 57 -9.17 -0.81 -3.17
CA ARG A 57 -9.97 0.13 -3.97
C ARG A 57 -10.44 -0.53 -5.26
N ASP A 58 -9.53 -1.12 -6.03
CA ASP A 58 -9.86 -1.80 -7.28
C ASP A 58 -10.84 -2.98 -7.07
N ARG A 59 -10.71 -3.69 -5.95
CA ARG A 59 -11.67 -4.76 -5.57
C ARG A 59 -13.04 -4.18 -5.22
N ALA A 60 -13.10 -3.07 -4.50
CA ALA A 60 -14.35 -2.42 -4.14
C ALA A 60 -15.09 -1.91 -5.39
N GLU A 61 -14.37 -1.20 -6.26
CA GLU A 61 -14.91 -0.67 -7.52
C GLU A 61 -15.48 -1.77 -8.41
N ARG A 62 -14.75 -2.90 -8.57
CA ARG A 62 -15.27 -4.04 -9.34
C ARG A 62 -16.55 -4.63 -8.74
N ARG A 63 -16.61 -4.79 -7.41
CA ARG A 63 -17.81 -5.29 -6.73
C ARG A 63 -18.99 -4.35 -6.88
N GLU A 64 -18.75 -3.03 -6.91
CA GLU A 64 -19.81 -2.04 -7.14
C GLU A 64 -20.30 -2.07 -8.59
N ALA A 65 -19.38 -2.11 -9.56
CA ALA A 65 -19.73 -2.22 -10.98
C ALA A 65 -20.51 -3.52 -11.29
N GLU A 66 -20.11 -4.65 -10.69
CA GLU A 66 -20.83 -5.92 -10.82
C GLU A 66 -22.26 -5.83 -10.27
N LYS A 67 -22.45 -5.20 -9.10
CA LYS A 67 -23.79 -5.00 -8.51
C LYS A 67 -24.66 -4.07 -9.36
N GLN A 68 -24.09 -2.99 -9.90
CA GLN A 68 -24.80 -2.08 -10.79
C GLN A 68 -25.24 -2.80 -12.06
N ALA A 69 -24.33 -3.55 -12.70
CA ALA A 69 -24.65 -4.32 -13.88
C ALA A 69 -25.71 -5.40 -13.62
N GLU A 70 -25.72 -6.02 -12.43
CA GLU A 70 -26.76 -6.98 -12.04
C GLU A 70 -28.12 -6.30 -11.82
N ALA A 71 -28.14 -5.13 -11.17
CA ALA A 71 -29.35 -4.34 -10.97
C ALA A 71 -29.95 -3.88 -12.31
N GLU A 72 -29.12 -3.35 -13.22
CA GLU A 72 -29.54 -2.94 -14.56
C GLU A 72 -30.13 -4.12 -15.36
N LYS A 73 -29.48 -5.28 -15.33
CA LYS A 73 -29.99 -6.48 -16.00
C LYS A 73 -31.34 -6.92 -15.43
N ARG A 74 -31.50 -6.83 -14.11
CA ARG A 74 -32.76 -7.15 -13.45
C ARG A 74 -33.87 -6.20 -13.86
N GLU A 75 -33.62 -4.89 -13.83
CA GLU A 75 -34.59 -3.89 -14.27
C GLU A 75 -34.99 -4.09 -15.73
N GLN A 76 -34.03 -4.37 -16.61
CA GLN A 76 -34.29 -4.68 -18.02
C GLN A 76 -35.15 -5.93 -18.19
N ALA A 77 -34.88 -6.99 -17.42
CA ALA A 77 -35.68 -8.22 -17.45
C ALA A 77 -37.12 -7.96 -16.97
N GLU A 78 -37.30 -7.17 -15.91
CA GLU A 78 -38.62 -6.78 -15.40
C GLU A 78 -39.41 -5.96 -16.44
N GLN A 79 -38.75 -5.00 -17.11
CA GLN A 79 -39.35 -4.21 -18.20
C GLN A 79 -39.75 -5.07 -19.40
N MET A 80 -38.93 -6.06 -19.77
CA MET A 80 -39.23 -6.96 -20.89
C MET A 80 -40.46 -7.82 -20.61
N ILE A 81 -40.60 -8.33 -19.38
CA ILE A 81 -41.78 -9.11 -18.97
C ILE A 81 -43.04 -8.24 -19.07
N LEU A 82 -43.00 -7.02 -18.54
CA LEU A 82 -44.14 -6.10 -18.59
C LEU A 82 -44.55 -5.74 -20.03
N ALA A 83 -43.60 -5.66 -20.95
CA ALA A 83 -43.86 -5.36 -22.37
C ALA A 83 -44.43 -6.55 -23.17
N GLN A 84 -44.34 -7.78 -22.66
CA GLN A 84 -44.87 -8.98 -23.32
C GLN A 84 -46.33 -9.30 -22.94
N ASP A 85 -46.79 -8.80 -21.79
CA ASP A 85 -48.11 -9.06 -21.23
C ASP A 85 -49.18 -7.97 -21.54
N GLY A 86 -48.84 -6.97 -22.38
CA GLY A 86 -49.72 -5.86 -22.79
C GLY A 86 -49.94 -5.78 -24.29
#